data_AF-R6C0A3-F1
#
_entry.id   AF-R6C0A3-F1
#
_cell.length_a   1.000
_cell.length_b   1.000
_cell.length_c   1.000
_cell.angle_alpha   90.00
_cell.angle_beta   90.00
_cell.angle_gamma   90.00
#
_symmetry.space_group_name_H-M   'P 1'
#
loop_
_entity.id
_entity.type
_entity.pdbx_description
1 polymer ?
#
loop_
_entity_poly.entity_id
_entity_poly.type
_entity_poly.pdbx_seq_one_letter_code
_entity_poly.pdbx_strand_id
1 'polypeptide(L)'
;MHSFEINGKRYNSVPMDLNNICTLEEMGVPIDSIGKMQFSYVRAYFAVCARMSIEEAGKELENHMIVGGNWDGLVEVMNLEREESNFFRTLMQRAEESNAEKTEEKSEKKK
;
A
#
# COMPACT_ATOMS: atom_id res chain seq x y z
N MET A 1 -15.71 -5.13 -2.09
CA MET A 1 -15.35 -3.74 -2.39
C MET A 1 -15.62 -2.95 -1.14
N HIS A 2 -14.54 -2.57 -0.47
CA HIS A 2 -14.57 -1.88 0.81
C HIS A 2 -14.67 -0.37 0.58
N SER A 3 -15.00 0.39 1.62
CA SER A 3 -15.13 1.84 1.51
C SER A 3 -14.64 2.52 2.77
N PHE A 4 -14.09 3.72 2.62
CA PHE A 4 -13.60 4.55 3.72
C PHE A 4 -14.02 6.01 3.49
N GLU A 5 -13.84 6.85 4.50
CA GLU A 5 -14.23 8.26 4.45
C GLU A 5 -13.03 9.15 4.73
N ILE A 6 -12.86 10.20 3.92
CA ILE A 6 -11.87 11.27 4.12
C ILE A 6 -12.60 12.60 3.88
N ASN A 7 -12.47 13.54 4.82
CA ASN A 7 -13.12 14.86 4.76
C ASN A 7 -14.63 14.83 4.47
N GLY A 8 -15.37 13.88 5.05
CA GLY A 8 -16.81 13.75 4.82
C GLY A 8 -17.17 13.17 3.44
N LYS A 9 -16.18 12.78 2.63
CA LYS A 9 -16.39 12.15 1.32
C LYS A 9 -16.09 10.65 1.42
N ARG A 10 -17.00 9.84 0.90
CA ARG A 10 -16.85 8.39 0.82
C ARG A 10 -16.09 8.01 -0.44
N TYR A 11 -15.08 7.17 -0.28
CA TYR A 11 -14.26 6.60 -1.35
C TYR A 11 -14.38 5.09 -1.36
N ASN A 12 -14.26 4.50 -2.55
CA ASN A 12 -14.23 3.05 -2.72
C ASN A 12 -12.79 2.58 -2.82
N SER A 13 -12.54 1.41 -2.25
CA SER A 13 -11.28 0.71 -2.41
C SER A 13 -11.04 0.31 -3.86
N VAL A 14 -9.76 0.16 -4.21
CA VAL A 14 -9.34 -0.49 -5.45
C VAL A 14 -8.62 -1.80 -5.12
N PRO A 15 -8.80 -2.84 -5.94
CA PRO A 15 -8.16 -4.13 -5.71
C PRO A 15 -6.66 -4.05 -5.90
N MET A 16 -5.89 -4.76 -5.08
CA MET A 16 -4.43 -4.85 -5.20
C MET A 16 -4.01 -5.85 -6.28
N ASP A 17 -4.45 -5.66 -7.52
CA ASP A 17 -4.02 -6.42 -8.68
C ASP A 17 -2.72 -5.88 -9.30
N LEU A 18 -2.17 -6.58 -10.30
CA LEU A 18 -0.92 -6.18 -10.95
C LEU A 18 -0.99 -4.76 -11.54
N ASN A 19 -2.12 -4.37 -12.14
CA ASN A 19 -2.22 -3.07 -12.81
C ASN A 19 -2.20 -1.93 -11.79
N ASN A 20 -3.01 -2.03 -10.73
CA ASN A 20 -3.03 -1.02 -9.68
C ASN A 20 -1.69 -0.96 -8.93
N ILE A 21 -1.01 -2.09 -8.78
CA ILE A 21 0.33 -2.14 -8.21
C ILE A 21 1.35 -1.43 -9.11
N CYS A 22 1.34 -1.67 -10.43
CA CYS A 22 2.19 -0.93 -11.37
C CYS A 22 1.90 0.58 -11.31
N THR A 23 0.63 0.98 -11.21
CA THR A 23 0.26 2.39 -11.00
C THR A 23 0.87 2.95 -9.72
N LEU A 24 0.89 2.19 -8.62
CA LEU A 24 1.53 2.62 -7.36
C LEU A 24 3.06 2.77 -7.50
N GLU A 25 3.70 1.89 -8.28
CA GLU A 25 5.14 1.99 -8.57
C GLU A 25 5.47 3.21 -9.44
N GLU A 26 4.66 3.48 -10.47
CA GLU A 26 4.76 4.69 -11.30
C GLU A 26 4.57 5.97 -10.48
N MET A 27 3.76 5.90 -9.41
CA MET A 27 3.59 6.95 -8.41
C MET A 27 4.76 7.07 -7.42
N GLY A 28 5.84 6.31 -7.62
CA GLY A 28 7.07 6.39 -6.82
C GLY A 28 7.00 5.61 -5.51
N VAL A 29 6.10 4.62 -5.40
CA VAL A 29 6.05 3.73 -4.25
C VAL A 29 6.49 2.31 -4.65
N PRO A 30 7.78 1.99 -4.52
CA PRO A 30 8.26 0.67 -4.89
C PRO A 30 7.71 -0.39 -3.92
N ILE A 31 7.29 -1.53 -4.48
CA ILE A 31 6.62 -2.61 -3.74
C ILE A 31 7.50 -3.17 -2.61
N ASP A 32 8.81 -3.23 -2.83
CA ASP A 32 9.79 -3.71 -1.85
C ASP A 32 9.87 -2.85 -0.58
N SER A 33 9.27 -1.66 -0.60
CA SER A 33 9.30 -0.66 0.45
C SER A 33 7.97 -0.54 1.22
N ILE A 34 6.97 -1.38 0.88
CA ILE A 34 5.62 -1.36 1.47
C ILE A 34 5.61 -1.59 3.00
N GLY A 35 6.67 -2.15 3.58
CA GLY A 35 6.84 -2.28 5.04
C GLY A 35 7.49 -1.08 5.75
N LYS A 36 8.11 -0.14 5.02
CA LYS A 36 8.89 0.98 5.58
C LYS A 36 8.29 2.35 5.31
N MET A 37 7.54 2.52 4.21
CA MET A 37 6.99 3.81 3.82
C MET A 37 5.48 3.90 4.05
N GLN A 38 5.07 4.04 5.32
CA GLN A 38 3.66 4.03 5.67
C GLN A 38 2.87 5.19 5.06
N PHE A 39 3.43 6.41 5.00
CA PHE A 39 2.69 7.58 4.52
C PHE A 39 2.69 7.77 3.00
N SER A 40 3.80 7.49 2.31
CA SER A 40 3.82 7.63 0.85
C SER A 40 2.94 6.56 0.17
N TYR A 41 2.91 5.35 0.72
CA TYR A 41 2.03 4.28 0.24
C TYR A 41 0.56 4.60 0.50
N VAL A 42 0.21 5.04 1.72
CA VAL A 42 -1.16 5.48 2.05
C VAL A 42 -1.61 6.62 1.12
N ARG A 43 -0.74 7.60 0.88
CA ARG A 43 -1.01 8.71 -0.04
C ARG A 43 -1.23 8.24 -1.48
N ALA A 44 -0.36 7.39 -2.01
CA ALA A 44 -0.47 6.89 -3.37
C ALA A 44 -1.73 6.01 -3.53
N TYR A 45 -2.00 5.13 -2.57
CA TYR A 45 -3.20 4.30 -2.59
C TYR A 45 -4.48 5.14 -2.56
N PHE A 46 -4.52 6.17 -1.70
CA PHE A 46 -5.62 7.11 -1.68
C PHE A 46 -5.78 7.85 -3.02
N ALA A 47 -4.67 8.29 -3.63
CA ALA A 47 -4.69 8.96 -4.94
C ALA A 47 -5.34 8.08 -6.03
N VAL A 48 -5.02 6.78 -6.06
CA VAL A 48 -5.63 5.82 -6.99
C VAL A 48 -7.13 5.65 -6.68
N CYS A 49 -7.51 5.44 -5.42
CA CYS A 49 -8.92 5.29 -5.01
C CYS A 49 -9.77 6.52 -5.37
N ALA A 50 -9.20 7.71 -5.18
CA ALA A 50 -9.87 8.98 -5.38
C ALA A 50 -9.70 9.54 -6.81
N ARG A 51 -8.94 8.85 -7.68
CA ARG A 51 -8.64 9.23 -9.08
C ARG A 51 -8.10 10.65 -9.20
N MET A 52 -7.11 10.97 -8.38
CA MET A 52 -6.47 12.28 -8.33
C MET A 52 -4.95 12.17 -8.36
N SER A 53 -4.26 13.30 -8.51
CA SER A 53 -2.80 13.35 -8.41
C SER A 53 -2.31 13.06 -7.00
N ILE A 54 -1.03 12.69 -6.87
CA ILE A 54 -0.39 12.45 -5.58
C ILE A 54 -0.39 13.72 -4.72
N GLU A 55 -0.20 14.88 -5.34
CA GLU A 55 -0.19 16.18 -4.68
C GLU A 55 -1.59 16.53 -4.14
N GLU A 56 -2.64 16.29 -4.91
CA GLU A 56 -4.03 16.50 -4.46
C GLU A 56 -4.39 15.55 -3.31
N ALA A 57 -4.04 14.26 -3.45
CA ALA A 57 -4.22 13.27 -2.41
C ALA A 57 -3.50 13.65 -1.11
N GLY A 58 -2.26 14.14 -1.22
CA GLY A 58 -1.48 14.62 -0.08
C GLY A 58 -2.17 15.77 0.65
N LYS A 59 -2.65 16.79 -0.09
CA LYS A 59 -3.36 17.94 0.49
C LYS A 59 -4.66 17.53 1.18
N GLU A 60 -5.42 16.63 0.57
CA GLU A 60 -6.70 16.17 1.13
C GLU A 60 -6.48 15.39 2.43
N LEU A 61 -5.48 14.48 2.45
CA LEU A 61 -5.12 13.70 3.65
C LEU A 61 -4.54 14.59 4.75
N GLU A 62 -3.70 15.55 4.40
CA GLU A 62 -3.14 16.53 5.34
C GLU A 62 -4.25 17.37 5.97
N ASN A 63 -5.15 17.92 5.16
CA ASN A 63 -6.30 18.67 5.65
C ASN A 63 -7.19 17.81 6.57
N HIS A 64 -7.38 16.52 6.22
CA HIS A 64 -8.14 15.60 7.06
C HIS A 64 -7.55 15.44 8.46
N MET A 65 -6.22 15.32 8.57
CA MET A 65 -5.55 15.27 9.86
C MET A 65 -5.66 16.60 10.62
N ILE A 66 -5.50 17.73 9.93
CA ILE A 66 -5.56 19.07 10.54
C ILE A 66 -6.93 19.36 11.18
N VAL A 67 -8.02 18.94 10.55
CA VAL A 67 -9.38 19.13 11.08
C VAL A 67 -9.77 18.11 12.17
N GLY A 68 -8.84 17.24 12.57
CA GLY A 68 -9.03 16.25 13.65
C GLY A 68 -9.48 14.86 13.19
N GLY A 69 -9.42 14.57 11.89
CA GLY A 69 -9.63 13.23 11.34
C GLY A 69 -8.43 12.30 11.53
N ASN A 70 -8.57 11.05 11.09
CA ASN A 70 -7.50 10.04 11.10
C ASN A 70 -7.52 9.22 9.80
N TRP A 71 -6.50 8.38 9.60
CA TRP A 71 -6.41 7.54 8.40
C TRP A 71 -6.71 6.07 8.69
N ASP A 72 -7.23 5.74 9.87
CA ASP A 72 -7.37 4.35 10.31
C ASP A 72 -8.27 3.55 9.36
N GLY A 73 -9.40 4.13 8.94
CA GLY A 73 -10.30 3.49 7.98
C GLY A 73 -9.68 3.30 6.59
N LEU A 74 -8.87 4.25 6.13
CA LEU A 74 -8.13 4.11 4.87
C LEU A 74 -7.07 3.00 4.97
N VAL A 75 -6.32 2.97 6.07
CA VAL A 75 -5.27 1.96 6.31
C VAL A 75 -5.88 0.57 6.46
N GLU A 76 -6.99 0.44 7.18
CA GLU A 76 -7.73 -0.81 7.35
C GLU A 76 -8.20 -1.35 6.00
N VAL A 77 -8.87 -0.52 5.20
CA VAL A 77 -9.34 -0.91 3.86
C VAL A 77 -8.18 -1.30 2.95
N MET A 78 -7.09 -0.55 2.96
CA MET A 78 -5.89 -0.87 2.20
C MET A 78 -5.28 -2.23 2.60
N ASN A 79 -5.25 -2.53 3.90
CA ASN A 79 -4.76 -3.82 4.39
C ASN A 79 -5.72 -4.96 4.01
N LEU A 80 -7.03 -4.75 4.07
CA LEU A 80 -8.03 -5.73 3.63
C LEU A 80 -7.87 -6.06 2.14
N GLU A 81 -7.71 -5.07 1.27
CA GLU A 81 -7.50 -5.31 -0.17
C GLU A 81 -6.17 -6.01 -0.45
N ARG A 82 -5.14 -5.74 0.35
CA ARG A 82 -3.86 -6.44 0.29
C ARG A 82 -4.02 -7.90 0.67
N GLU A 83 -4.74 -8.17 1.76
CA GLU A 83 -5.04 -9.52 2.20
C GLU A 83 -5.91 -10.23 1.18
N GLU A 84 -6.97 -9.64 0.66
CA GLU A 84 -7.85 -10.30 -0.31
C GLU A 84 -7.17 -10.55 -1.68
N SER A 85 -6.08 -9.84 -1.99
CA SER A 85 -5.35 -10.01 -3.24
C SER A 85 -4.51 -11.29 -3.28
N ASN A 86 -4.95 -12.23 -4.13
CA ASN A 86 -4.16 -13.42 -4.48
C ASN A 86 -2.80 -13.05 -5.10
N PHE A 87 -2.74 -11.98 -5.89
CA PHE A 87 -1.49 -11.52 -6.50
C PHE A 87 -0.51 -11.04 -5.43
N PHE A 88 -0.96 -10.13 -4.56
CA PHE A 88 -0.10 -9.56 -3.53
C PHE A 88 0.35 -10.63 -2.53
N ARG A 89 -0.56 -11.52 -2.10
CA ARG A 89 -0.22 -12.69 -1.27
C ARG A 89 0.85 -13.55 -1.90
N THR A 90 0.69 -13.92 -3.17
CA THR A 90 1.68 -14.75 -3.90
C THR A 90 3.03 -14.03 -4.00
N LEU A 91 3.02 -12.71 -4.22
CA LEU A 91 4.24 -11.91 -4.32
C LEU A 91 5.00 -11.84 -3.00
N MET A 92 4.29 -11.64 -1.88
CA MET A 92 4.90 -11.62 -0.54
C MET A 92 5.44 -13.00 -0.14
N GLN A 93 4.69 -14.08 -0.38
CA GLN A 93 5.15 -15.45 -0.11
C GLN A 93 6.48 -15.76 -0.83
N ARG A 94 6.59 -15.40 -2.12
CA ARG A 94 7.83 -15.57 -2.87
C ARG A 94 8.97 -14.68 -2.36
N ALA A 95 8.67 -13.47 -1.90
CA ALA A 95 9.66 -12.57 -1.33
C ALA A 95 10.23 -13.12 -0.01
N GLU A 96 9.40 -13.75 0.82
CA GLU A 96 9.80 -14.42 2.06
C GLU A 96 10.64 -15.68 1.80
N GLU A 97 10.21 -16.54 0.87
CA GLU A 97 10.94 -17.75 0.46
C GLU A 97 12.34 -17.41 -0.09
N SER A 98 12.46 -16.39 -0.95
CA SER A 98 13.74 -15.95 -1.50
C SER A 98 14.69 -15.36 -0.44
N ASN A 99 14.17 -14.79 0.64
CA ASN A 99 14.98 -14.27 1.75
C ASN A 99 15.44 -15.39 2.71
N ALA A 100 14.64 -16.46 2.85
CA ALA A 100 15.00 -17.64 3.63
C ALA A 100 16.18 -18.39 2.98
N GLU A 101 16.14 -18.61 1.66
CA GLU A 101 17.22 -19.29 0.91
C GLU A 101 18.56 -18.51 0.96
N LYS A 102 18.51 -17.16 0.88
CA LYS A 102 19.70 -16.30 1.00
C LYS A 102 20.34 -16.34 2.40
N THR A 103 19.57 -16.69 3.42
CA THR A 103 20.07 -16.81 4.79
C THR A 103 20.82 -18.13 4.98
N GLU A 104 20.33 -19.21 4.36
CA GLU A 104 20.96 -20.54 4.42
C GLU A 104 22.30 -20.60 3.66
N GLU A 105 22.39 -20.02 2.46
CA GLU A 105 23.65 -19.97 1.69
C GLU A 105 24.79 -19.21 2.40
N LYS A 106 24.47 -18.22 3.25
CA LYS A 106 25.48 -17.48 4.03
C LYS A 106 26.00 -18.27 5.23
N SER A 107 25.24 -19.24 5.74
CA SER A 107 25.66 -20.14 6.82
C SER A 107 26.56 -21.28 6.33
N GLU A 108 26.38 -21.76 5.09
CA GLU A 108 27.22 -22.83 4.52
C GLU A 108 28.57 -22.33 4.00
N LYS A 109 28.68 -21.07 3.53
CA LYS A 109 29.97 -20.48 3.10
C LYS A 109 30.89 -20.03 4.24
N LYS A 110 30.52 -20.29 5.51
CA LYS A 110 31.29 -19.92 6.71
C LYS A 110 31.83 -21.13 7.51
N LYS A 111 31.68 -22.36 7.00
CA LYS A 111 32.29 -23.56 7.60
C LYS A 111 33.52 -24.04 6.84
#